data_AF-K2AZ14-F1
#
_entry.id   AF-K2AZ14-F1
#
_cell.length_a   1.000
_cell.length_b   1.000
_cell.length_c   1.000
_cell.angle_alpha   90.00
_cell.angle_beta   90.00
_cell.angle_gamma   90.00
#
_symmetry.space_group_name_H-M   'P 1'
#
loop_
_entity.id
_entity.type
_entity.pdbx_description
1 polymer ?
#
loop_
_entity_poly.entity_id
_entity_poly.type
_entity_poly.pdbx_seq_one_letter_code
_entity_poly.pdbx_strand_id
1 'polypeptide(L)'
;ILTKPPLSTLPMLVRVHSSCITGDIFGSRRCDCHQQLNYSLQRISAEGGMLIYLHQEGRGIGLLNKVRAYALQEQGFDTVDANTRLGLPVDAREYYIAANILRNRGIQHIRLLTNNPAKVSDLKKYGITNIEMEALPVFSNEINKHYLQTKKERLQHLFDV
;
A
#
# COMPACT_ATOMS: atom_id res chain seq x y z
N ILE A 1 -14.28 -4.33 0.07
CA ILE A 1 -13.54 -5.39 0.79
C ILE A 1 -13.77 -6.66 0.01
N LEU A 2 -12.73 -7.44 -0.27
CA LEU A 2 -12.85 -8.75 -0.91
C LEU A 2 -12.36 -9.82 0.06
N THR A 3 -13.05 -10.94 0.15
CA THR A 3 -12.71 -12.05 1.04
C THR A 3 -12.83 -13.38 0.32
N LYS A 4 -11.89 -14.28 0.57
CA LYS A 4 -11.95 -15.67 0.09
C LYS A 4 -11.88 -16.61 1.29
N PRO A 5 -12.88 -17.49 1.49
CA PRO A 5 -12.78 -18.55 2.51
C PRO A 5 -11.68 -19.57 2.17
N PRO A 6 -11.09 -20.24 3.18
CA PRO A 6 -11.43 -20.14 4.61
C PRO A 6 -10.89 -18.85 5.25
N LEU A 7 -11.64 -18.32 6.22
CA LEU A 7 -11.24 -17.16 7.04
C LEU A 7 -10.84 -17.56 8.47
N SER A 8 -10.88 -18.86 8.78
CA SER A 8 -10.53 -19.41 10.10
C SER A 8 -9.05 -19.73 10.25
N THR A 9 -8.25 -19.62 9.19
CA THR A 9 -6.81 -19.85 9.23
C THR A 9 -6.13 -18.65 9.90
N LEU A 10 -5.48 -18.90 11.03
CA LEU A 10 -4.70 -17.90 11.78
C LEU A 10 -3.21 -18.26 11.71
N PRO A 11 -2.31 -17.29 11.43
CA PRO A 11 -2.61 -15.89 11.09
C PRO A 11 -3.32 -15.75 9.72
N MET A 12 -4.37 -14.91 9.65
CA MET A 12 -5.10 -14.70 8.40
C MET A 12 -4.29 -13.85 7.43
N LEU A 13 -4.20 -14.27 6.16
CA LEU A 13 -3.60 -13.45 5.11
C LEU A 13 -4.44 -12.19 4.84
N VAL A 14 -3.83 -11.02 5.04
CA VAL A 14 -4.49 -9.72 4.82
C VAL A 14 -3.63 -8.82 3.93
N ARG A 15 -4.26 -8.22 2.92
CA ARG A 15 -3.70 -7.10 2.15
C ARG A 15 -4.53 -5.83 2.40
N VAL A 16 -3.90 -4.81 2.96
CA VAL A 16 -4.46 -3.45 2.98
C VAL A 16 -3.88 -2.66 1.81
N HIS A 17 -4.65 -2.45 0.76
CA HIS A 17 -4.24 -1.77 -0.47
C HIS A 17 -4.75 -0.33 -0.48
N SER A 18 -3.86 0.66 -0.56
CA SER A 18 -4.24 2.05 -0.81
C SER A 18 -4.44 2.22 -2.31
N SER A 19 -5.60 2.75 -2.71
CA SER A 19 -5.99 2.89 -4.11
C SER A 19 -4.95 3.66 -4.92
N CYS A 20 -4.72 3.20 -6.15
CA CYS A 20 -3.86 3.87 -7.11
C CYS A 20 -4.53 3.77 -8.50
N ILE A 21 -5.44 4.67 -8.83
CA ILE A 21 -6.21 4.71 -10.08
C ILE A 21 -5.30 4.52 -11.30
N THR A 22 -4.18 5.26 -11.36
CA THR A 22 -3.22 5.16 -12.47
C THR A 22 -2.63 3.77 -12.61
N GLY A 23 -2.32 3.09 -11.51
CA GLY A 23 -1.77 1.72 -11.55
C GLY A 23 -2.88 0.68 -11.68
N ASP A 24 -3.79 0.65 -10.72
CA ASP A 24 -4.82 -0.36 -10.55
C ASP A 24 -5.77 -0.44 -11.76
N ILE A 25 -6.19 0.71 -12.31
CA ILE A 25 -7.16 0.77 -13.42
C ILE A 25 -6.47 0.93 -14.77
N PHE A 26 -5.54 1.89 -14.88
CA PHE A 26 -4.90 2.22 -16.16
C PHE A 26 -3.59 1.46 -16.44
N GLY A 27 -3.14 0.57 -15.54
CA GLY A 27 -1.96 -0.25 -15.76
C GLY A 27 -0.64 0.55 -15.83
N SER A 28 -0.56 1.72 -15.19
CA SER A 28 0.61 2.58 -15.24
C SER A 28 1.88 1.86 -14.78
N ARG A 29 2.95 1.99 -15.59
CA ARG A 29 4.29 1.47 -15.30
C ARG A 29 5.13 2.36 -14.39
N ARG A 30 4.65 3.56 -14.03
CA ARG A 30 5.35 4.55 -13.16
C ARG A 30 5.37 4.16 -11.69
N CYS A 31 4.61 3.15 -11.31
CA CYS A 31 4.60 2.57 -9.96
C CYS A 31 4.42 1.05 -10.07
N ASP A 32 4.45 0.37 -8.94
CA ASP A 32 4.28 -1.08 -8.83
C ASP A 32 2.90 -1.48 -8.26
N CYS A 33 1.98 -0.53 -8.11
CA CYS A 33 0.69 -0.74 -7.45
C CYS A 33 -0.17 -1.81 -8.15
N HIS A 34 -0.19 -1.82 -9.48
CA HIS A 34 -0.96 -2.79 -10.26
C HIS A 34 -0.49 -4.22 -9.99
N GLN A 35 0.82 -4.45 -10.03
CA GLN A 35 1.41 -5.77 -9.78
C GLN A 35 1.21 -6.19 -8.32
N GLN A 36 1.36 -5.26 -7.36
CA GLN A 36 1.07 -5.54 -5.95
C GLN A 36 -0.39 -5.97 -5.73
N LEU A 37 -1.35 -5.30 -6.39
CA LEU A 37 -2.77 -5.64 -6.30
C LEU A 37 -3.02 -7.05 -6.84
N ASN A 38 -2.56 -7.34 -8.06
CA ASN A 38 -2.74 -8.65 -8.69
C ASN A 38 -2.08 -9.79 -7.90
N TYR A 39 -0.83 -9.60 -7.46
CA TYR A 39 -0.14 -10.57 -6.62
C TYR A 39 -0.91 -10.87 -5.34
N SER A 40 -1.41 -9.83 -4.67
CA SER A 40 -2.20 -9.98 -3.45
C SER A 40 -3.50 -10.75 -3.69
N LEU A 41 -4.20 -10.45 -4.80
CA LEU A 41 -5.41 -11.16 -5.19
C LEU A 41 -5.14 -12.64 -5.50
N GLN A 42 -4.04 -12.94 -6.21
CA GLN A 42 -3.62 -14.32 -6.49
C GLN A 42 -3.33 -15.10 -5.21
N ARG A 43 -2.59 -14.50 -4.26
CA ARG A 43 -2.29 -15.11 -2.96
C ARG A 43 -3.57 -15.40 -2.16
N ILE A 44 -4.46 -14.41 -2.05
CA ILE A 44 -5.74 -14.57 -1.35
C ILE A 44 -6.63 -15.60 -2.05
N SER A 45 -6.59 -15.67 -3.38
CA SER A 45 -7.36 -16.67 -4.14
C SER A 45 -6.87 -18.09 -3.86
N ALA A 46 -5.55 -18.29 -3.70
CA ALA A 46 -4.94 -19.59 -3.47
C ALA A 46 -5.15 -20.12 -2.04
N GLU A 47 -5.01 -19.27 -1.03
CA GLU A 47 -4.99 -19.68 0.38
C GLU A 47 -6.28 -19.33 1.15
N GLY A 48 -7.02 -18.32 0.68
CA GLY A 48 -8.01 -17.62 1.49
C GLY A 48 -7.44 -16.33 2.11
N GLY A 49 -8.31 -15.49 2.65
CA GLY A 49 -7.92 -14.24 3.31
C GLY A 49 -8.75 -13.03 2.88
N MET A 50 -8.19 -11.84 3.08
CA MET A 50 -8.90 -10.57 2.90
C MET A 50 -8.07 -9.50 2.19
N LEU A 51 -8.68 -8.85 1.20
CA LEU A 51 -8.19 -7.60 0.62
C LEU A 51 -9.08 -6.44 1.06
N ILE A 52 -8.47 -5.47 1.74
CA ILE A 52 -9.08 -4.21 2.12
C ILE A 52 -8.57 -3.13 1.17
N TYR A 53 -9.42 -2.69 0.25
CA TYR A 53 -9.13 -1.61 -0.68
C TYR A 53 -9.57 -0.27 -0.08
N LEU A 54 -8.61 0.59 0.28
CA LEU A 54 -8.84 1.90 0.86
C LEU A 54 -8.73 2.98 -0.22
N HIS A 55 -9.74 3.84 -0.33
CA HIS A 55 -9.77 4.96 -1.28
C HIS A 55 -8.88 6.12 -0.78
N GLN A 56 -7.56 5.95 -0.90
CA GLN A 56 -6.54 6.86 -0.39
C GLN A 56 -5.51 7.17 -1.47
N GLU A 57 -6.00 7.70 -2.60
CA GLU A 57 -5.21 8.01 -3.78
C GLU A 57 -4.04 8.96 -3.46
N GLY A 58 -2.90 8.73 -4.10
CA GLY A 58 -1.74 9.62 -3.98
C GLY A 58 -1.13 9.70 -2.57
N ARG A 59 -1.35 8.70 -1.71
CA ARG A 59 -1.04 8.77 -0.26
C ARG A 59 -1.93 9.76 0.49
N GLY A 60 -3.21 9.81 0.13
CA GLY A 60 -4.22 10.63 0.80
C GLY A 60 -4.35 12.05 0.24
N ILE A 61 -3.46 12.49 -0.66
CA ILE A 61 -3.56 13.83 -1.28
C ILE A 61 -4.56 13.89 -2.45
N GLY A 62 -5.06 12.75 -2.92
CA GLY A 62 -6.02 12.66 -4.03
C GLY A 62 -5.37 12.61 -5.42
N LEU A 63 -6.17 12.22 -6.42
CA LEU A 63 -5.70 12.00 -7.81
C LEU A 63 -5.16 13.28 -8.46
N LEU A 64 -5.86 14.40 -8.32
CA LEU A 64 -5.48 15.67 -8.95
C LEU A 64 -4.09 16.12 -8.48
N ASN A 65 -3.84 16.07 -7.17
CA ASN A 65 -2.56 16.43 -6.59
C ASN A 65 -1.45 15.44 -6.96
N LYS A 66 -1.77 14.15 -7.09
CA LYS A 66 -0.84 13.16 -7.62
C LYS A 66 -0.41 13.48 -9.06
N VAL A 67 -1.34 13.89 -9.92
CA VAL A 67 -1.02 14.31 -11.30
C VAL A 67 -0.13 15.56 -11.30
N ARG A 68 -0.41 16.55 -10.43
CA ARG A 68 0.46 17.72 -10.24
C ARG A 68 1.87 17.33 -9.78
N ALA A 69 1.97 16.39 -8.83
CA ALA A 69 3.25 15.89 -8.36
C ALA A 69 4.01 15.15 -9.47
N TYR A 70 3.33 14.42 -10.36
CA TYR A 70 3.96 13.81 -11.53
C TYR A 70 4.53 14.83 -12.51
N ALA A 71 3.86 15.96 -12.74
CA ALA A 71 4.40 17.02 -13.58
C ALA A 71 5.70 17.63 -13.01
N LEU A 72 5.82 17.69 -11.67
CA LEU A 72 7.08 18.08 -11.02
C LEU A 72 8.13 16.96 -11.09
N GLN A 73 7.73 15.70 -11.00
CA GLN A 73 8.66 14.58 -11.14
C GLN A 73 9.29 14.51 -12.54
N GLU A 74 8.55 14.88 -13.58
CA GLU A 74 9.07 15.02 -14.94
C GLU A 74 10.12 16.14 -15.07
N GLN A 75 10.17 17.07 -14.12
CA GLN A 75 11.20 18.10 -14.01
C GLN A 75 12.39 17.67 -13.15
N GLY A 76 12.41 16.42 -12.67
CA GLY A 76 13.50 15.82 -11.90
C GLY A 76 13.32 15.84 -10.37
N PHE A 77 12.21 16.36 -9.85
CA PHE A 77 11.91 16.28 -8.42
C PHE A 77 11.52 14.86 -8.03
N ASP A 78 11.92 14.38 -6.85
CA ASP A 78 11.39 13.11 -6.37
C ASP A 78 9.98 13.25 -5.77
N THR A 79 9.41 12.15 -5.26
CA THR A 79 8.05 12.18 -4.73
C THR A 79 7.89 13.06 -3.48
N VAL A 80 8.90 13.12 -2.62
CA VAL A 80 8.83 13.90 -1.38
C VAL A 80 8.98 15.38 -1.69
N ASP A 81 9.92 15.73 -2.57
CA ASP A 81 10.17 17.12 -2.95
C ASP A 81 9.01 17.69 -3.76
N ALA A 82 8.44 16.90 -4.68
CA ALA A 82 7.25 17.29 -5.43
C ALA A 82 6.06 17.60 -4.51
N ASN A 83 5.79 16.75 -3.50
CA ASN A 83 4.72 16.99 -2.54
C ASN A 83 4.99 18.24 -1.68
N THR A 84 6.22 18.37 -1.17
CA THR A 84 6.62 19.51 -0.33
C THR A 84 6.48 20.83 -1.10
N ARG A 85 6.87 20.85 -2.37
CA ARG A 85 6.76 22.04 -3.24
C ARG A 85 5.30 22.43 -3.54
N LEU A 86 4.39 21.46 -3.54
CA LEU A 86 2.95 21.70 -3.66
C LEU A 86 2.28 22.08 -2.33
N GLY A 87 3.04 22.19 -1.23
CA GLY A 87 2.51 22.44 0.11
C GLY A 87 1.69 21.25 0.67
N LEU A 88 1.96 20.05 0.19
CA LEU A 88 1.22 18.84 0.53
C LEU A 88 1.99 17.96 1.53
N PRO A 89 1.28 17.21 2.39
CA PRO A 89 1.91 16.21 3.22
C PRO A 89 2.57 15.11 2.37
N VAL A 90 3.68 14.57 2.86
CA VAL A 90 4.40 13.46 2.22
C VAL A 90 3.56 12.18 2.21
N ASP A 91 2.83 11.95 3.30
CA ASP A 91 1.89 10.84 3.48
C ASP A 91 0.76 11.29 4.42
N ALA A 92 -0.48 11.28 3.94
CA ALA A 92 -1.69 11.62 4.69
C ALA A 92 -2.60 10.41 4.90
N ARG A 93 -2.07 9.19 4.71
CA ARG A 93 -2.86 7.97 4.87
C ARG A 93 -3.08 7.66 6.34
N GLU A 94 -4.27 7.14 6.63
CA GLU A 94 -4.59 6.58 7.94
C GLU A 94 -5.20 5.18 7.78
N TYR A 95 -4.78 4.23 8.61
CA TYR A 95 -5.25 2.84 8.50
C TYR A 95 -6.31 2.44 9.54
N TYR A 96 -6.92 3.41 10.24
CA TYR A 96 -7.96 3.14 11.24
C TYR A 96 -9.18 2.42 10.65
N ILE A 97 -9.56 2.73 9.40
CA ILE A 97 -10.67 2.07 8.71
C ILE A 97 -10.36 0.58 8.54
N ALA A 98 -9.14 0.24 8.10
CA ALA A 98 -8.73 -1.15 7.94
C ALA A 98 -8.70 -1.90 9.29
N ALA A 99 -8.17 -1.28 10.34
CA ALA A 99 -8.19 -1.85 11.67
C ALA A 99 -9.62 -2.08 12.19
N ASN A 100 -10.52 -1.12 12.03
CA ASN A 100 -11.93 -1.24 12.41
C ASN A 100 -12.63 -2.39 11.67
N ILE A 101 -12.38 -2.52 10.36
CA ILE A 101 -12.92 -3.62 9.55
C ILE A 101 -12.49 -4.99 10.11
N LEU A 102 -11.22 -5.15 10.48
CA LEU A 102 -10.69 -6.39 11.02
C LEU A 102 -11.25 -6.68 12.42
N ARG A 103 -11.22 -5.69 13.32
CA ARG A 103 -11.74 -5.82 14.69
C ARG A 103 -13.23 -6.14 14.75
N ASN A 104 -14.05 -5.48 13.91
CA ASN A 104 -15.49 -5.74 13.84
C ASN A 104 -15.82 -7.16 13.37
N ARG A 105 -14.84 -7.89 12.79
CA ARG A 105 -14.96 -9.29 12.40
C ARG A 105 -14.24 -10.26 13.35
N GLY A 106 -13.77 -9.76 14.51
CA GLY A 106 -13.01 -10.56 15.47
C GLY A 106 -11.61 -10.95 15.00
N ILE A 107 -11.09 -10.35 13.93
CA ILE A 107 -9.77 -10.67 13.38
C ILE A 107 -8.71 -9.81 14.06
N GLN A 108 -7.82 -10.43 14.83
CA GLN A 108 -6.75 -9.74 15.56
C GLN A 108 -5.35 -10.31 15.28
N HIS A 109 -5.25 -11.53 14.72
CA HIS A 109 -4.00 -12.17 14.32
C HIS A 109 -3.93 -12.31 12.80
N ILE A 110 -3.05 -11.53 12.18
CA ILE A 110 -2.95 -11.42 10.72
C ILE A 110 -1.52 -11.58 10.25
N ARG A 111 -1.38 -12.12 9.04
CA ARG A 111 -0.18 -12.05 8.21
C ARG A 111 -0.42 -10.97 7.16
N LEU A 112 0.21 -9.81 7.34
CA LEU A 112 -0.02 -8.61 6.56
C LEU A 112 0.96 -8.55 5.38
N LEU A 113 0.44 -8.62 4.16
CA LEU A 113 1.22 -8.44 2.91
C LEU A 113 1.62 -6.96 2.73
N THR A 114 2.81 -6.59 3.21
CA THR A 114 3.34 -5.22 3.10
C THR A 114 4.86 -5.14 3.27
N ASN A 115 5.47 -4.17 2.58
CA ASN A 115 6.85 -3.73 2.83
C ASN A 115 6.91 -2.38 3.55
N ASN A 116 5.78 -1.88 4.09
CA ASN A 116 5.70 -0.58 4.73
C ASN A 116 5.55 -0.75 6.26
N PRO A 117 6.61 -0.56 7.06
CA PRO A 117 6.55 -0.66 8.51
C PRO A 117 5.55 0.31 9.15
N ALA A 118 5.38 1.52 8.59
CA ALA A 118 4.43 2.50 9.12
C ALA A 118 2.99 1.98 9.09
N LYS A 119 2.65 1.15 8.09
CA LYS A 119 1.33 0.49 8.02
C LYS A 119 1.12 -0.52 9.15
N VAL A 120 2.17 -1.26 9.52
CA VAL A 120 2.13 -2.19 10.65
C VAL A 120 1.92 -1.40 11.95
N SER A 121 2.70 -0.34 12.16
CA SER A 121 2.61 0.52 13.34
C SER A 121 1.22 1.14 13.49
N ASP A 122 0.64 1.66 12.41
CA ASP A 122 -0.70 2.24 12.42
C ASP A 122 -1.79 1.21 12.74
N LEU A 123 -1.74 0.02 12.15
CA LEU A 123 -2.71 -1.03 12.45
C LEU A 123 -2.62 -1.48 13.91
N LYS A 124 -1.40 -1.56 14.48
CA LYS A 124 -1.19 -1.82 15.91
C LYS A 124 -1.78 -0.71 16.78
N LYS A 125 -1.53 0.56 16.43
CA LYS A 125 -2.10 1.73 17.12
C LYS A 125 -3.63 1.66 17.19
N TYR A 126 -4.28 1.15 16.15
CA TYR A 126 -5.74 1.00 16.09
C TYR A 126 -6.26 -0.38 16.57
N GLY A 127 -5.44 -1.15 17.31
CA GLY A 127 -5.89 -2.31 18.08
C GLY A 127 -5.81 -3.66 17.37
N ILE A 128 -4.98 -3.79 16.33
CA ILE A 128 -4.60 -5.12 15.80
C ILE A 128 -3.35 -5.59 16.54
N THR A 129 -3.49 -6.62 17.37
CA THR A 129 -2.49 -7.01 18.36
C THR A 129 -1.37 -7.85 17.76
N ASN A 130 -1.70 -8.85 16.94
CA ASN A 130 -0.74 -9.81 16.41
C ASN A 130 -0.60 -9.64 14.90
N ILE A 131 0.41 -8.89 14.47
CA ILE A 131 0.70 -8.67 13.05
C ILE A 131 2.05 -9.28 12.71
N GLU A 132 2.02 -10.30 11.87
CA GLU A 132 3.19 -10.83 11.17
C GLU A 132 3.30 -10.09 9.84
N MET A 133 4.44 -9.48 9.56
CA MET A 133 4.67 -8.82 8.28
C MET A 133 5.17 -9.85 7.28
N GLU A 134 4.48 -9.96 6.16
CA GLU A 134 4.93 -10.76 5.02
C GLU A 134 5.27 -9.81 3.88
N ALA A 135 6.50 -9.93 3.37
CA ALA A 135 7.00 -9.05 2.32
C ALA A 135 6.25 -9.29 1.00
N LEU A 136 5.99 -8.20 0.28
CA LEU A 136 5.55 -8.24 -1.10
C LEU A 136 6.77 -8.28 -2.03
N PRO A 137 6.69 -9.04 -3.15
CA PRO A 137 7.66 -8.90 -4.22
C PRO A 137 7.74 -7.45 -4.72
N VAL A 138 8.93 -7.02 -5.09
CA VAL A 138 9.16 -5.72 -5.73
C VAL A 138 9.09 -5.90 -7.23
N PHE A 139 8.17 -5.19 -7.87
CA PHE A 139 7.97 -5.24 -9.31
C PHE A 139 8.65 -4.03 -9.97
N SER A 140 9.98 -4.10 -10.03
CA SER A 140 10.84 -3.07 -10.62
C SER A 140 10.83 -3.15 -12.14
N ASN A 141 10.90 -1.99 -12.80
CA ASN A 141 11.08 -1.84 -14.24
C ASN A 141 11.80 -0.51 -14.52
N GLU A 142 12.31 -0.33 -15.74
CA GLU A 142 13.09 0.87 -16.13
C GLU A 142 12.42 2.21 -15.81
N ILE A 143 11.08 2.28 -15.78
CA ILE A 143 10.31 3.51 -15.56
C ILE A 143 10.11 3.79 -14.06
N ASN A 144 9.98 2.77 -13.20
CA ASN A 144 9.64 2.96 -11.78
C ASN A 144 10.83 2.81 -10.81
N LYS A 145 12.05 2.53 -11.30
CA LYS A 145 13.27 2.43 -10.45
C LYS A 145 13.43 3.61 -9.52
N HIS A 146 13.36 4.84 -10.04
CA HIS A 146 13.50 6.05 -9.23
C HIS A 146 12.40 6.19 -8.15
N TYR A 147 11.17 5.83 -8.50
CA TYR A 147 10.04 5.80 -7.56
C TYR A 147 10.25 4.77 -6.43
N LEU A 148 10.74 3.58 -6.77
CA LEU A 148 11.04 2.52 -5.80
C LEU A 148 12.21 2.89 -4.89
N GLN A 149 13.25 3.53 -5.46
CA GLN A 149 14.38 4.06 -4.68
C GLN A 149 13.93 5.10 -3.66
N THR A 150 13.10 6.07 -4.10
CA THR A 150 12.51 7.07 -3.20
C THR A 150 11.71 6.42 -2.07
N LYS A 151 10.94 5.37 -2.37
CA LYS A 151 10.18 4.60 -1.37
C LYS A 151 11.10 3.94 -0.32
N LYS A 152 12.22 3.37 -0.76
CA LYS A 152 13.20 2.75 0.13
C LYS A 152 13.89 3.80 1.00
N GLU A 153 14.54 4.76 0.37
CA GLU A 153 15.44 5.71 1.04
C GLU A 153 14.70 6.75 1.87
N ARG A 154 13.63 7.32 1.33
CA ARG A 154 12.94 8.47 1.97
C ARG A 154 11.67 8.07 2.73
N LEU A 155 11.08 6.92 2.40
CA LEU A 155 9.83 6.44 3.01
C LEU A 155 10.01 5.12 3.76
N GLN A 156 11.25 4.72 4.03
CA GLN A 156 11.61 3.61 4.92
C GLN A 156 10.92 2.28 4.59
N HIS A 157 10.64 2.02 3.31
CA HIS A 157 10.11 0.72 2.90
C HIS A 157 11.21 -0.34 2.93
N LEU A 158 10.87 -1.54 3.39
CA LEU A 158 11.82 -2.64 3.57
C LEU A 158 11.83 -3.54 2.34
N PHE A 159 12.64 -3.18 1.35
CA PHE A 159 12.96 -4.03 0.19
C PHE A 159 14.21 -3.53 -0.54
N ASP A 160 14.75 -4.37 -1.41
CA ASP A 160 15.78 -4.00 -2.38
C ASP A 160 15.16 -3.71 -3.76
N VAL A 161 15.79 -2.80 -4.51
CA VAL A 161 15.29 -2.25 -5.80
C VAL A 161 16.03 -2.87 -6.97
#